data_AF-A0A8K0TJC4-F1
#
_entry.id   AF-A0A8K0TJC4-F1
#
_cell.length_a   1.000
_cell.length_b   1.000
_cell.length_c   1.000
_cell.angle_alpha   90.00
_cell.angle_beta   90.00
_cell.angle_gamma   90.00
#
_symmetry.space_group_name_H-M   'P 1'
#
loop_
_entity.id
_entity.type
_entity.pdbx_description
1 polymer ?
#
loop_
_entity_poly.entity_id
_entity_poly.type
_entity_poly.pdbx_seq_one_letter_code
_entity_poly.pdbx_strand_id
1 'polypeptide(L)'
;MVPTPTGLFELLPNELIVAVARLLPITDVLALKRATRGFLPVLAHRIDPSEYLQWAGPFSHCDKLLETMATHGAVLSGSRALDYFVPGSTTKASDWDFYVRPTVSSVLAVKEALERSGVVFESCLARAARTWRDESSVALAQNQIISVAYKASLAHEQPPDSQVVFDAVHEAHPELKNMAPLVRADGSVRWLRHLTPILIDSTGSGSPLTPWEPRDQLYPRHFAAKVLFGSARKGVKAVSVQLVIAAVDARQITISEPLLQTVLHTIFSFYGSHVQCLLTKHVALHMYYGMALEKSAYRWHVPAGNRNKADAGVRKYVSRGFDFKTAPEDDRWELRSAQDDESCLVVLDTDRRYEPSLSLVGKLRWHHSGQHIRPSLQPETIGARRELLCFGMASRSSDLK
;
A
#
# COMPACT_ATOMS: atom_id res chain seq x y z
N MET A 1 25.91 -34.48 25.66
CA MET A 1 25.74 -33.05 25.28
C MET A 1 25.01 -32.36 26.40
N VAL A 2 25.57 -31.27 26.94
CA VAL A 2 24.86 -30.44 27.92
C VAL A 2 23.77 -29.68 27.16
N PRO A 3 22.50 -29.69 27.60
CA PRO A 3 21.46 -28.91 26.95
C PRO A 3 21.77 -27.42 27.10
N THR A 4 22.05 -26.73 26.01
CA THR A 4 22.18 -25.27 26.04
C THR A 4 20.83 -24.62 25.78
N PRO A 5 20.61 -23.36 26.23
CA PRO A 5 19.36 -22.64 26.00
C PRO A 5 18.98 -22.49 24.52
N THR A 6 19.96 -22.62 23.61
CA THR A 6 19.82 -22.57 22.16
C THR A 6 19.77 -23.95 21.51
N GLY A 7 19.97 -25.03 22.29
CA GLY A 7 20.07 -26.39 21.75
C GLY A 7 21.11 -26.49 20.63
N LEU A 8 20.80 -27.30 19.60
CA LEU A 8 21.72 -27.52 18.46
C LEU A 8 21.93 -26.29 17.57
N PHE A 9 21.17 -25.19 17.75
CA PHE A 9 21.40 -23.97 16.97
C PHE A 9 22.76 -23.33 17.25
N GLU A 10 23.37 -23.59 18.42
CA GLU A 10 24.73 -23.10 18.71
C GLU A 10 25.80 -23.68 17.78
N LEU A 11 25.51 -24.82 17.15
CA LEU A 11 26.41 -25.48 16.21
C LEU A 11 26.30 -24.91 14.79
N LEU A 12 25.30 -24.04 14.54
CA LEU A 12 25.05 -23.46 13.24
C LEU A 12 25.63 -22.04 13.15
N PRO A 13 26.32 -21.69 12.05
CA PRO A 13 26.64 -20.31 11.73
C PRO A 13 25.40 -19.42 11.70
N ASN A 14 25.56 -18.18 12.17
CA ASN A 14 24.51 -17.17 12.21
C ASN A 14 23.85 -16.96 10.83
N GLU A 15 24.63 -17.04 9.76
CA GLU A 15 24.16 -16.88 8.38
C GLU A 15 23.14 -17.97 7.99
N LEU A 16 23.36 -19.21 8.45
CA LEU A 16 22.45 -20.32 8.21
C LEU A 16 21.18 -20.17 9.04
N ILE A 17 21.29 -19.74 10.30
CA ILE A 17 20.14 -19.48 11.16
C ILE A 17 19.25 -18.40 10.52
N VAL A 18 19.85 -17.31 10.03
CA VAL A 18 19.12 -16.24 9.33
C VAL A 18 18.49 -16.75 8.03
N ALA A 19 19.21 -17.55 7.24
CA ALA A 19 18.67 -18.12 6.00
C ALA A 19 17.45 -19.01 6.26
N VAL A 20 17.50 -19.87 7.28
CA VAL A 20 16.36 -20.69 7.70
C VAL A 20 15.22 -19.81 8.23
N ALA A 21 15.50 -18.85 9.10
CA ALA A 21 14.48 -17.96 9.66
C ALA A 21 13.73 -17.16 8.58
N ARG A 22 14.38 -16.81 7.46
CA ARG A 22 13.74 -16.16 6.31
C ARG A 22 12.69 -17.03 5.61
N LEU A 23 12.76 -18.34 5.75
CA LEU A 23 11.78 -19.28 5.20
C LEU A 23 10.60 -19.52 6.15
N LEU A 24 10.74 -19.12 7.41
CA LEU A 24 9.73 -19.36 8.43
C LEU A 24 8.67 -18.25 8.47
N PRO A 25 7.39 -18.61 8.71
CA PRO A 25 6.36 -17.67 9.12
C PRO A 25 6.79 -16.84 10.34
N ILE A 26 6.30 -15.60 10.43
CA ILE A 26 6.76 -14.68 11.48
C ILE A 26 6.46 -15.20 12.89
N THR A 27 5.35 -15.91 13.10
CA THR A 27 5.01 -16.48 14.42
C THR A 27 5.98 -17.56 14.84
N ASP A 28 6.50 -18.36 13.91
CA ASP A 28 7.47 -19.42 14.19
C ASP A 28 8.82 -18.82 14.59
N VAL A 29 9.23 -17.73 13.93
CA VAL A 29 10.44 -16.98 14.29
C VAL A 29 10.30 -16.37 15.68
N LEU A 30 9.13 -15.80 16.01
CA LEU A 30 8.84 -15.26 17.34
C LEU A 30 8.81 -16.37 18.39
N ALA A 31 8.22 -17.52 18.09
CA ALA A 31 8.21 -18.70 18.96
C ALA A 31 9.63 -19.22 19.21
N LEU A 32 10.47 -19.29 18.17
CA LEU A 32 11.87 -19.69 18.28
C LEU A 32 12.67 -18.69 19.12
N LYS A 33 12.45 -17.38 18.95
CA LYS A 33 13.08 -16.33 19.77
C LYS A 33 12.68 -16.47 21.25
N ARG A 34 11.40 -16.78 21.53
CA ARG A 34 10.91 -17.04 22.91
C ARG A 34 11.50 -18.32 23.49
N ALA A 35 11.49 -19.42 22.73
CA ALA A 35 12.00 -20.72 23.16
C ALA A 35 13.49 -20.67 23.50
N THR A 36 14.26 -19.92 22.70
CA THR A 36 15.69 -19.67 22.92
C THR A 36 15.95 -18.53 23.90
N ARG A 37 14.91 -17.97 24.55
CA ARG A 37 15.01 -16.86 25.51
C ARG A 37 15.82 -15.66 24.99
N GLY A 38 15.81 -15.42 23.68
CA GLY A 38 16.59 -14.37 23.04
C GLY A 38 18.08 -14.64 22.89
N PHE A 39 18.59 -15.83 23.23
CA PHE A 39 20.00 -16.21 23.05
C PHE A 39 20.43 -16.35 21.58
N LEU A 40 19.48 -16.35 20.64
CA LEU A 40 19.74 -16.20 19.20
C LEU A 40 19.39 -14.78 18.74
N PRO A 41 20.27 -13.79 18.96
CA PRO A 41 19.99 -12.39 18.59
C PRO A 41 19.76 -12.23 17.08
N VAL A 42 20.32 -13.14 16.27
CA VAL A 42 20.20 -13.11 14.81
C VAL A 42 18.77 -13.29 14.29
N LEU A 43 17.86 -13.82 15.12
CA LEU A 43 16.44 -13.88 14.77
C LEU A 43 15.80 -12.49 14.67
N ALA A 44 16.41 -11.47 15.29
CA ALA A 44 15.96 -10.08 15.17
C ALA A 44 16.01 -9.60 13.71
N HIS A 45 16.99 -10.01 12.90
CA HIS A 45 17.09 -9.63 11.48
C HIS A 45 15.88 -10.08 10.64
N ARG A 46 15.18 -11.13 11.07
CA ARG A 46 13.96 -11.60 10.38
C ARG A 46 12.71 -10.85 10.85
N ILE A 47 12.72 -10.36 12.08
CA ILE A 47 11.61 -9.64 12.71
C ILE A 47 11.64 -8.17 12.28
N ASP A 48 12.82 -7.57 12.17
CA ASP A 48 12.98 -6.16 11.84
C ASP A 48 12.50 -5.85 10.39
N PRO A 49 11.54 -4.91 10.21
CA PRO A 49 11.09 -4.47 8.90
C PRO A 49 12.19 -3.83 8.07
N SER A 50 13.13 -3.10 8.69
CA SER A 50 14.23 -2.44 7.98
C SER A 50 15.09 -3.47 7.29
N GLU A 51 15.45 -4.52 8.03
CA GLU A 51 16.16 -5.68 7.52
C GLU A 51 15.36 -6.36 6.42
N TYR A 52 14.06 -6.60 6.63
CA TYR A 52 13.18 -7.15 5.60
C TYR A 52 13.20 -6.35 4.29
N LEU A 53 13.05 -5.02 4.37
CA LEU A 53 13.10 -4.15 3.19
C LEU A 53 14.47 -4.19 2.52
N GLN A 54 15.55 -4.27 3.30
CA GLN A 54 16.92 -4.31 2.78
C GLN A 54 17.23 -5.62 2.07
N TRP A 55 16.89 -6.77 2.67
CA TRP A 55 17.22 -8.08 2.10
C TRP A 55 16.22 -8.53 1.05
N ALA A 56 14.91 -8.23 1.20
CA ALA A 56 13.87 -8.64 0.26
C ALA A 56 13.65 -7.61 -0.86
N GLY A 57 13.79 -6.32 -0.56
CA GLY A 57 13.53 -5.21 -1.48
C GLY A 57 14.75 -4.67 -2.23
N PRO A 58 14.51 -3.70 -3.13
CA PRO A 58 15.54 -2.92 -3.82
C PRO A 58 15.98 -1.67 -3.04
N PHE A 59 15.62 -1.55 -1.75
CA PHE A 59 15.73 -0.29 -1.01
C PHE A 59 17.07 -0.15 -0.29
N SER A 60 17.59 1.07 -0.32
CA SER A 60 18.64 1.55 0.58
C SER A 60 18.05 2.45 1.66
N HIS A 61 18.79 2.71 2.74
CA HIS A 61 18.36 3.61 3.81
C HIS A 61 16.99 3.23 4.43
N CYS A 62 16.74 1.93 4.60
CA CYS A 62 15.44 1.38 5.01
C CYS A 62 14.94 1.96 6.35
N ASP A 63 15.83 2.20 7.32
CA ASP A 63 15.48 2.82 8.60
C ASP A 63 14.87 4.21 8.40
N LYS A 64 15.53 5.06 7.61
CA LYS A 64 15.06 6.43 7.32
C LYS A 64 13.75 6.43 6.53
N LEU A 65 13.58 5.46 5.63
CA LEU A 65 12.32 5.26 4.92
C LEU A 65 11.20 4.92 5.90
N LEU A 66 11.41 3.94 6.78
CA LEU A 66 10.43 3.51 7.77
C LEU A 66 10.13 4.59 8.82
N GLU A 67 11.12 5.39 9.21
CA GLU A 67 10.93 6.58 10.05
C GLU A 67 10.06 7.64 9.39
N THR A 68 10.33 7.92 8.11
CA THR A 68 9.51 8.86 7.33
C THR A 68 8.09 8.31 7.18
N MET A 69 7.95 7.02 6.88
CA MET A 69 6.65 6.36 6.79
C MET A 69 5.88 6.46 8.11
N ALA A 70 6.51 6.18 9.25
CA ALA A 70 5.88 6.31 10.56
C ALA A 70 5.42 7.75 10.84
N THR A 71 6.28 8.72 10.57
CA THR A 71 6.00 10.15 10.77
C THR A 71 4.83 10.66 9.93
N HIS A 72 4.68 10.13 8.71
CA HIS A 72 3.72 10.59 7.72
C HIS A 72 2.52 9.65 7.52
N GLY A 73 2.44 8.56 8.28
CA GLY A 73 1.35 7.58 8.20
C GLY A 73 1.29 6.80 6.92
N ALA A 74 2.46 6.47 6.40
CA ALA A 74 2.56 5.51 5.32
C ALA A 74 2.82 4.12 5.86
N VAL A 75 2.34 3.12 5.10
CA VAL A 75 2.49 1.71 5.44
C VAL A 75 2.84 0.93 4.18
N LEU A 76 3.62 -0.14 4.33
CA LEU A 76 3.74 -1.15 3.29
C LEU A 76 2.57 -2.13 3.44
N SER A 77 1.91 -2.48 2.34
CA SER A 77 0.83 -3.47 2.34
C SER A 77 0.89 -4.34 1.06
N GLY A 78 -0.15 -5.14 0.80
CA GLY A 78 -0.24 -6.00 -0.36
C GLY A 78 0.72 -7.20 -0.29
N SER A 79 1.18 -7.67 -1.45
CA SER A 79 1.86 -8.96 -1.53
C SER A 79 3.18 -9.02 -0.75
N ARG A 80 3.96 -7.92 -0.75
CA ARG A 80 5.24 -7.85 -0.04
C ARG A 80 5.07 -7.72 1.46
N ALA A 81 4.01 -7.09 1.96
CA ALA A 81 3.70 -7.15 3.39
C ALA A 81 3.26 -8.55 3.79
N LEU A 82 2.43 -9.22 2.99
CA LEU A 82 2.03 -10.61 3.27
C LEU A 82 3.22 -11.57 3.32
N ASP A 83 4.21 -11.40 2.44
CA ASP A 83 5.43 -12.23 2.42
C ASP A 83 6.31 -12.08 3.68
N TYR A 84 6.26 -10.92 4.33
CA TYR A 84 6.87 -10.73 5.65
C TYR A 84 6.20 -11.63 6.71
N PHE A 85 4.89 -11.80 6.66
CA PHE A 85 4.14 -12.67 7.60
C PHE A 85 4.26 -14.15 7.24
N VAL A 86 4.05 -14.45 5.95
CA VAL A 86 3.95 -15.80 5.38
C VAL A 86 4.86 -15.87 4.14
N PRO A 87 6.12 -16.29 4.30
CA PRO A 87 7.06 -16.42 3.18
C PRO A 87 6.52 -17.27 2.02
N GLY A 88 6.93 -16.94 0.81
CA GLY A 88 6.44 -17.60 -0.41
C GLY A 88 5.07 -17.11 -0.86
N SER A 89 4.65 -15.94 -0.38
CA SER A 89 3.39 -15.28 -0.80
C SER A 89 3.62 -14.27 -1.94
N THR A 90 4.86 -14.12 -2.38
CA THR A 90 5.26 -13.24 -3.50
C THR A 90 6.00 -13.99 -4.61
N THR A 91 6.14 -13.32 -5.76
CA THR A 91 7.04 -13.74 -6.83
C THR A 91 8.09 -12.65 -7.08
N LYS A 92 9.07 -12.91 -7.95
CA LYS A 92 10.04 -11.88 -8.36
C LYS A 92 9.39 -10.68 -9.06
N ALA A 93 8.21 -10.88 -9.66
CA ALA A 93 7.40 -9.83 -10.31
C ALA A 93 6.40 -9.15 -9.37
N SER A 94 6.36 -9.48 -8.07
CA SER A 94 5.49 -8.78 -7.12
C SER A 94 5.97 -7.35 -6.87
N ASP A 95 5.07 -6.40 -7.11
CA ASP A 95 5.23 -4.98 -6.80
C ASP A 95 5.34 -4.70 -5.30
N TRP A 96 5.91 -3.54 -4.97
CA TRP A 96 5.93 -2.98 -3.62
C TRP A 96 4.88 -1.87 -3.49
N ASP A 97 3.85 -2.11 -2.68
CA ASP A 97 2.72 -1.18 -2.53
C ASP A 97 2.81 -0.43 -1.21
N PHE A 98 3.20 0.85 -1.28
CA PHE A 98 3.19 1.77 -0.16
C PHE A 98 1.91 2.59 -0.19
N TYR A 99 1.21 2.68 0.94
CA TYR A 99 -0.02 3.46 1.07
C TYR A 99 0.27 4.68 1.92
N VAL A 100 -0.19 5.86 1.51
CA VAL A 100 0.00 7.13 2.21
C VAL A 100 -1.29 7.94 2.27
N ARG A 101 -1.47 8.76 3.30
CA ARG A 101 -2.60 9.70 3.41
C ARG A 101 -2.60 10.72 2.24
N PRO A 102 -3.77 11.20 1.78
CA PRO A 102 -3.87 12.23 0.74
C PRO A 102 -3.54 13.65 1.21
N THR A 103 -2.52 13.82 2.04
CA THR A 103 -1.98 15.12 2.45
C THR A 103 -0.72 15.41 1.63
N VAL A 104 -0.64 16.61 1.03
CA VAL A 104 0.49 16.99 0.15
C VAL A 104 1.83 16.79 0.86
N SER A 105 1.94 17.22 2.12
CA SER A 105 3.16 17.06 2.92
C SER A 105 3.56 15.59 3.10
N SER A 106 2.62 14.70 3.42
CA SER A 106 2.89 13.26 3.57
C SER A 106 3.27 12.60 2.26
N VAL A 107 2.55 12.93 1.17
CA VAL A 107 2.85 12.39 -0.15
C VAL A 107 4.26 12.80 -0.59
N LEU A 108 4.62 14.09 -0.46
CA LEU A 108 5.94 14.59 -0.83
C LEU A 108 7.06 13.97 0.02
N ALA A 109 6.89 13.93 1.34
CA ALA A 109 7.91 13.39 2.23
C ALA A 109 8.17 11.89 2.00
N VAL A 110 7.11 11.09 1.86
CA VAL A 110 7.24 9.64 1.62
C VAL A 110 7.77 9.37 0.21
N LYS A 111 7.34 10.15 -0.80
CA LYS A 111 7.91 10.08 -2.15
C LYS A 111 9.41 10.36 -2.13
N GLU A 112 9.84 11.45 -1.49
CA GLU A 112 11.26 11.82 -1.39
C GLU A 112 12.07 10.77 -0.63
N ALA A 113 11.52 10.19 0.45
CA ALA A 113 12.16 9.09 1.15
C ALA A 113 12.33 7.85 0.27
N LEU A 114 11.31 7.47 -0.50
CA LEU A 114 11.41 6.38 -1.48
C LEU A 114 12.47 6.69 -2.54
N GLU A 115 12.56 7.94 -3.01
CA GLU A 115 13.59 8.37 -3.97
C GLU A 115 15.00 8.25 -3.39
N ARG A 116 15.21 8.71 -2.14
CA ARG A 116 16.47 8.53 -1.41
C ARG A 116 16.80 7.05 -1.14
N SER A 117 15.78 6.20 -1.08
CA SER A 117 15.94 4.75 -0.98
C SER A 117 16.24 4.06 -2.30
N GLY A 118 16.27 4.78 -3.43
CA GLY A 118 16.63 4.26 -4.75
C GLY A 118 15.45 4.04 -5.70
N VAL A 119 14.25 4.55 -5.37
CA VAL A 119 13.09 4.53 -6.26
C VAL A 119 13.18 5.68 -7.26
N VAL A 120 12.96 5.39 -8.54
CA VAL A 120 12.80 6.40 -9.58
C VAL A 120 11.32 6.44 -9.97
N PHE A 121 10.64 7.54 -9.63
CA PHE A 121 9.26 7.75 -10.03
C PHE A 121 9.16 8.18 -11.49
N GLU A 122 8.18 7.61 -12.17
CA GLU A 122 7.88 7.93 -13.56
C GLU A 122 6.72 8.93 -13.65
N SER A 123 6.82 9.86 -14.62
CA SER A 123 5.70 10.76 -14.92
C SER A 123 4.55 10.04 -15.63
N CYS A 124 3.32 10.53 -15.48
CA CYS A 124 2.17 9.95 -16.21
C CYS A 124 2.38 9.92 -17.73
N LEU A 125 3.05 10.95 -18.28
CA LEU A 125 3.41 11.03 -19.69
C LEU A 125 4.39 9.94 -20.12
N ALA A 126 5.51 9.80 -19.41
CA ALA A 126 6.51 8.77 -19.72
C ALA A 126 5.90 7.37 -19.63
N ARG A 127 5.05 7.13 -18.61
CA ARG A 127 4.34 5.86 -18.46
C ARG A 127 3.38 5.61 -19.63
N ALA A 128 2.57 6.60 -19.98
CA ALA A 128 1.60 6.48 -21.07
C ALA A 128 2.31 6.22 -22.40
N ALA A 129 3.42 6.92 -22.65
CA ALA A 129 4.24 6.73 -23.84
C ALA A 129 4.85 5.31 -23.89
N ARG A 130 5.36 4.79 -22.77
CA ARG A 130 5.85 3.41 -22.71
C ARG A 130 4.72 2.40 -22.95
N THR A 131 3.59 2.53 -22.26
CA THR A 131 2.45 1.62 -22.44
C THR A 131 1.96 1.64 -23.89
N TRP A 132 1.86 2.82 -24.50
CA TRP A 132 1.51 2.95 -25.90
C TRP A 132 2.54 2.27 -26.83
N ARG A 133 3.84 2.48 -26.60
CA ARG A 133 4.91 1.83 -27.36
C ARG A 133 4.83 0.30 -27.27
N ASP A 134 4.61 -0.22 -26.06
CA ASP A 134 4.69 -1.66 -25.78
C ASP A 134 3.40 -2.40 -26.17
N GLU A 135 2.23 -1.77 -25.98
CA GLU A 135 0.90 -2.39 -26.17
C GLU A 135 0.16 -1.84 -27.40
N SER A 136 0.77 -0.91 -28.14
CA SER A 136 0.16 -0.18 -29.26
C SER A 136 -1.18 0.50 -28.90
N SER A 137 -1.45 0.71 -27.61
CA SER A 137 -2.62 1.43 -27.13
C SER A 137 -2.44 1.88 -25.69
N VAL A 138 -3.11 2.96 -25.29
CA VAL A 138 -3.16 3.39 -23.89
C VAL A 138 -4.46 4.13 -23.58
N ALA A 139 -5.13 3.74 -22.50
CA ALA A 139 -6.28 4.46 -21.97
C ALA A 139 -5.83 5.48 -20.91
N LEU A 140 -6.29 6.73 -21.05
CA LEU A 140 -6.03 7.81 -20.11
C LEU A 140 -7.32 8.27 -19.45
N ALA A 141 -7.37 8.15 -18.12
CA ALA A 141 -8.40 8.76 -17.30
C ALA A 141 -8.21 10.28 -17.19
N GLN A 142 -9.27 10.99 -16.80
CA GLN A 142 -9.31 12.45 -16.63
C GLN A 142 -8.11 13.04 -15.87
N ASN A 143 -7.69 12.42 -14.76
CA ASN A 143 -6.55 12.89 -13.98
C ASN A 143 -5.19 12.66 -14.69
N GLN A 144 -5.08 11.58 -15.48
CA GLN A 144 -3.89 11.28 -16.26
C GLN A 144 -3.76 12.26 -17.43
N ILE A 145 -4.87 12.61 -18.08
CA ILE A 145 -4.93 13.64 -19.13
C ILE A 145 -4.35 14.97 -18.63
N ILE A 146 -4.82 15.47 -17.48
CA ILE A 146 -4.30 16.71 -16.88
C ILE A 146 -2.82 16.57 -16.54
N SER A 147 -2.40 15.44 -15.97
CA SER A 147 -1.00 15.21 -15.61
C SER A 147 -0.08 15.14 -16.82
N VAL A 148 -0.56 14.59 -17.95
CA VAL A 148 0.16 14.54 -19.23
C VAL A 148 0.32 15.95 -19.77
N ALA A 149 -0.76 16.71 -19.91
CA ALA A 149 -0.72 18.08 -20.42
C ALA A 149 0.17 18.98 -19.58
N TYR A 150 0.06 18.91 -18.24
CA TYR A 150 0.92 19.66 -17.33
C TYR A 150 2.39 19.31 -17.50
N LYS A 151 2.74 18.00 -17.48
CA LYS A 151 4.13 17.57 -17.62
C LYS A 151 4.72 17.99 -18.96
N ALA A 152 3.92 17.91 -20.02
CA ALA A 152 4.33 18.30 -21.34
C ALA A 152 4.58 19.81 -21.48
N SER A 153 3.75 20.63 -20.84
CA SER A 153 3.93 22.10 -20.83
C SER A 153 5.23 22.57 -20.17
N LEU A 154 5.85 21.73 -19.34
CA LEU A 154 7.12 22.01 -18.66
C LEU A 154 8.36 21.53 -19.44
N ALA A 155 8.19 20.68 -20.45
CA ALA A 155 9.30 20.09 -21.19
C ALA A 155 9.52 20.85 -22.51
N HIS A 156 10.76 21.30 -22.76
CA HIS A 156 11.12 21.95 -24.01
C HIS A 156 11.21 20.97 -25.19
N GLU A 157 11.64 19.74 -24.94
CA GLU A 157 11.72 18.66 -25.91
C GLU A 157 11.19 17.37 -25.30
N GLN A 158 10.48 16.58 -26.10
CA GLN A 158 9.93 15.30 -25.69
C GLN A 158 10.40 14.16 -26.59
N PRO A 159 10.58 12.95 -26.05
CA PRO A 159 10.75 11.75 -26.86
C PRO A 159 9.57 11.58 -27.84
N PRO A 160 9.79 11.00 -29.03
CA PRO A 160 8.75 10.84 -30.05
C PRO A 160 7.45 10.21 -29.53
N ASP A 161 7.53 9.16 -28.73
CA ASP A 161 6.32 8.49 -28.20
C ASP A 161 5.59 9.34 -27.15
N SER A 162 6.31 10.20 -26.42
CA SER A 162 5.69 11.17 -25.52
C SER A 162 4.97 12.25 -26.31
N GLN A 163 5.55 12.68 -27.43
CA GLN A 163 4.92 13.62 -28.35
C GLN A 163 3.62 13.04 -28.92
N VAL A 164 3.60 11.77 -29.34
CA VAL A 164 2.37 11.10 -29.82
C VAL A 164 1.26 11.14 -28.76
N VAL A 165 1.58 10.75 -27.52
CA VAL A 165 0.60 10.77 -26.43
C VAL A 165 0.09 12.17 -26.13
N PHE A 166 0.99 13.16 -26.18
CA PHE A 166 0.67 14.55 -25.95
C PHE A 166 -0.21 15.15 -27.05
N ASP A 167 0.10 14.87 -28.32
CA ASP A 167 -0.66 15.33 -29.47
C ASP A 167 -2.08 14.75 -29.43
N ALA A 168 -2.23 13.46 -29.10
CA ALA A 168 -3.53 12.82 -28.91
C ALA A 168 -4.36 13.49 -27.81
N VAL A 169 -3.73 13.86 -26.69
CA VAL A 169 -4.39 14.59 -25.59
C VAL A 169 -4.86 15.98 -26.06
N HIS A 170 -4.05 16.68 -26.85
CA HIS A 170 -4.34 18.01 -27.36
C HIS A 170 -5.36 18.04 -28.51
N GLU A 171 -5.40 16.99 -29.31
CA GLU A 171 -6.44 16.79 -30.32
C GLU A 171 -7.80 16.57 -29.64
N ALA A 172 -7.83 15.70 -28.63
CA ALA A 172 -9.06 15.40 -27.89
C ALA A 172 -9.53 16.54 -26.96
N HIS A 173 -8.60 17.29 -26.37
CA HIS A 173 -8.87 18.39 -25.42
C HIS A 173 -8.03 19.64 -25.75
N PRO A 174 -8.40 20.41 -26.78
CA PRO A 174 -7.63 21.57 -27.24
C PRO A 174 -7.41 22.65 -26.17
N GLU A 175 -8.29 22.75 -25.18
CA GLU A 175 -8.17 23.67 -24.05
C GLU A 175 -6.92 23.43 -23.18
N LEU A 176 -6.32 22.23 -23.26
CA LEU A 176 -5.11 21.88 -22.53
C LEU A 176 -3.81 22.35 -23.21
N LYS A 177 -3.89 22.85 -24.45
CA LYS A 177 -2.73 23.40 -25.19
C LYS A 177 -2.05 24.54 -24.46
N ASN A 178 -2.83 25.35 -23.73
CA ASN A 178 -2.32 26.39 -22.88
C ASN A 178 -2.65 26.09 -21.42
N MET A 179 -1.68 25.50 -20.71
CA MET A 179 -1.84 25.17 -19.30
C MET A 179 -1.71 26.38 -18.36
N ALA A 180 -1.14 27.51 -18.81
CA ALA A 180 -0.84 28.65 -17.93
C ALA A 180 -2.07 29.19 -17.16
N PRO A 181 -3.28 29.33 -17.75
CA PRO A 181 -4.48 29.77 -17.04
C PRO A 181 -5.02 28.73 -16.03
N LEU A 182 -4.57 27.49 -16.13
CA LEU A 182 -5.03 26.37 -15.32
C LEU A 182 -4.11 26.10 -14.12
N VAL A 183 -2.86 26.59 -14.17
CA VAL A 183 -1.88 26.44 -13.10
C VAL A 183 -2.01 27.61 -12.11
N ARG A 184 -2.17 27.28 -10.84
CA ARG A 184 -2.22 28.26 -9.74
C ARG A 184 -0.81 28.68 -9.32
N ALA A 185 -0.70 29.77 -8.57
CA ALA A 185 0.56 30.28 -8.05
C ALA A 185 1.33 29.26 -7.16
N ASP A 186 0.62 28.33 -6.52
CA ASP A 186 1.21 27.24 -5.74
C ASP A 186 1.64 26.02 -6.60
N GLY A 187 1.55 26.13 -7.93
CA GLY A 187 1.85 25.06 -8.88
C GLY A 187 0.75 24.00 -9.01
N SER A 188 -0.35 24.11 -8.27
CA SER A 188 -1.48 23.17 -8.40
C SER A 188 -2.30 23.46 -9.66
N VAL A 189 -2.80 22.42 -10.31
CA VAL A 189 -3.63 22.55 -11.52
C VAL A 189 -5.11 22.55 -11.15
N ARG A 190 -5.88 23.49 -11.71
CA ARG A 190 -7.33 23.57 -11.57
C ARG A 190 -7.97 22.26 -12.03
N TRP A 191 -8.91 21.76 -11.24
CA TRP A 191 -9.66 20.56 -11.60
C TRP A 191 -10.66 20.84 -12.73
N LEU A 192 -10.59 20.04 -13.80
CA LEU A 192 -11.43 20.17 -15.00
C LEU A 192 -12.39 18.98 -15.10
N ARG A 193 -13.64 19.15 -14.63
CA ARG A 193 -14.64 18.07 -14.54
C ARG A 193 -15.17 17.57 -15.90
N HIS A 194 -15.04 18.36 -16.95
CA HIS A 194 -15.60 18.06 -18.28
C HIS A 194 -14.70 17.18 -19.15
N LEU A 195 -13.44 16.95 -18.75
CA LEU A 195 -12.54 16.11 -19.54
C LEU A 195 -13.07 14.67 -19.60
N THR A 196 -13.25 14.19 -20.83
CA THR A 196 -13.66 12.81 -21.10
C THR A 196 -12.42 11.92 -21.21
N PRO A 197 -12.39 10.73 -20.58
CA PRO A 197 -11.30 9.78 -20.76
C PRO A 197 -11.09 9.44 -22.25
N ILE A 198 -9.85 9.15 -22.64
CA ILE A 198 -9.49 8.85 -24.03
C ILE A 198 -8.77 7.52 -24.13
N LEU A 199 -8.91 6.85 -25.28
CA LEU A 199 -8.10 5.74 -25.72
C LEU A 199 -7.23 6.23 -26.87
N ILE A 200 -5.91 6.13 -26.69
CA ILE A 200 -4.93 6.39 -27.74
C ILE A 200 -4.65 5.05 -28.40
N ASP A 201 -4.93 4.92 -29.70
CA ASP A 201 -4.76 3.69 -30.46
C ASP A 201 -3.36 3.59 -31.08
N SER A 202 -3.11 2.53 -31.86
CA SER A 202 -1.79 2.27 -32.48
C SER A 202 -1.34 3.33 -33.47
N THR A 203 -2.24 4.17 -33.96
CA THR A 203 -1.93 5.28 -34.87
C THR A 203 -1.55 6.55 -34.10
N GLY A 204 -1.73 6.55 -32.78
CA GLY A 204 -1.55 7.73 -31.94
C GLY A 204 -2.78 8.62 -31.89
N SER A 205 -3.92 8.22 -32.49
CA SER A 205 -5.14 9.00 -32.44
C SER A 205 -5.90 8.77 -31.13
N GLY A 206 -6.37 9.86 -30.52
CA GLY A 206 -7.16 9.83 -29.29
C GLY A 206 -8.66 9.76 -29.59
N SER A 207 -9.31 8.66 -29.20
CA SER A 207 -10.78 8.53 -29.27
C SER A 207 -11.41 8.63 -27.88
N PRO A 208 -12.57 9.30 -27.72
CA PRO A 208 -13.27 9.34 -26.44
C PRO A 208 -13.69 7.94 -26.00
N LEU A 209 -13.33 7.56 -24.78
CA LEU A 209 -13.88 6.37 -24.16
C LEU A 209 -15.30 6.69 -23.68
N THR A 210 -16.29 6.01 -24.25
CA THR A 210 -17.65 6.07 -23.73
C THR A 210 -17.61 5.54 -22.29
N PRO A 211 -18.12 6.29 -21.29
CA PRO A 211 -18.12 5.82 -19.92
C PRO A 211 -18.89 4.50 -19.84
N TRP A 212 -18.19 3.40 -19.58
CA TRP A 212 -18.84 2.12 -19.33
C TRP A 212 -19.49 2.19 -17.94
N GLU A 213 -20.81 2.35 -17.95
CA GLU A 213 -21.78 1.81 -16.98
C GLU A 213 -22.11 2.61 -15.68
N PRO A 214 -23.19 2.23 -14.94
CA PRO A 214 -24.43 2.98 -14.72
C PRO A 214 -24.40 3.99 -13.57
N ARG A 215 -25.43 4.86 -13.55
CA ARG A 215 -25.69 5.92 -12.55
C ARG A 215 -26.13 5.39 -11.16
N ASP A 216 -25.49 4.39 -10.58
CA ASP A 216 -25.79 4.00 -9.20
C ASP A 216 -24.91 4.71 -8.18
N GLN A 217 -25.58 5.51 -7.34
CA GLN A 217 -25.05 6.58 -6.49
C GLN A 217 -24.44 6.13 -5.15
N LEU A 218 -24.05 4.87 -4.96
CA LEU A 218 -23.56 4.39 -3.66
C LEU A 218 -22.04 4.25 -3.55
N TYR A 219 -21.29 4.49 -4.63
CA TYR A 219 -19.83 4.53 -4.60
C TYR A 219 -19.34 5.94 -4.95
N PRO A 220 -18.57 6.62 -4.06
CA PRO A 220 -18.03 7.93 -4.39
C PRO A 220 -17.19 7.82 -5.67
N ARG A 221 -17.51 8.65 -6.67
CA ARG A 221 -16.79 8.81 -7.96
C ARG A 221 -15.30 9.22 -7.81
N HIS A 222 -14.74 9.10 -6.61
CA HIS A 222 -13.41 9.55 -6.19
C HIS A 222 -12.48 8.40 -5.78
N PHE A 223 -12.92 7.14 -5.91
CA PHE A 223 -12.19 5.96 -5.41
C PHE A 223 -11.05 5.43 -6.28
N ALA A 224 -10.59 6.17 -7.29
CA ALA A 224 -9.29 5.89 -7.88
C ALA A 224 -8.22 6.49 -6.95
N ALA A 225 -7.67 5.68 -6.04
CA ALA A 225 -6.46 6.05 -5.32
C ALA A 225 -5.44 6.57 -6.34
N LYS A 226 -4.91 7.78 -6.13
CA LYS A 226 -3.88 8.31 -7.04
C LYS A 226 -2.62 7.50 -6.80
N VAL A 227 -2.16 6.78 -7.82
CA VAL A 227 -0.96 5.96 -7.72
C VAL A 227 0.19 6.67 -8.41
N LEU A 228 1.27 6.91 -7.67
CA LEU A 228 2.55 7.27 -8.25
C LEU A 228 3.32 5.99 -8.52
N PHE A 229 3.72 5.81 -9.77
CA PHE A 229 4.44 4.61 -10.19
C PHE A 229 5.92 4.90 -10.25
N GLY A 230 6.71 4.02 -9.67
CA GLY A 230 8.15 4.06 -9.71
C GLY A 230 8.74 2.69 -9.96
N SER A 231 10.05 2.69 -10.14
CA SER A 231 10.84 1.47 -10.22
C SER A 231 12.12 1.62 -9.42
N ALA A 232 12.62 0.52 -8.88
CA ALA A 232 13.89 0.48 -8.17
C ALA A 232 14.68 -0.76 -8.62
N ARG A 233 16.01 -0.70 -8.55
CA ARG A 233 16.88 -1.79 -9.02
C ARG A 233 17.33 -2.66 -7.86
N LYS A 234 17.20 -3.98 -8.03
CA LYS A 234 17.86 -4.98 -7.17
C LYS A 234 18.81 -5.80 -8.04
N GLY A 235 20.10 -5.48 -7.95
CA GLY A 235 21.08 -5.96 -8.92
C GLY A 235 20.71 -5.50 -10.34
N VAL A 236 20.63 -6.44 -11.29
CA VAL A 236 20.34 -6.12 -12.70
C VAL A 236 18.84 -5.86 -12.94
N LYS A 237 17.96 -6.33 -12.05
CA LYS A 237 16.50 -6.32 -12.27
C LYS A 237 15.83 -5.07 -11.73
N ALA A 238 14.93 -4.49 -12.52
CA ALA A 238 14.00 -3.46 -12.07
C ALA A 238 12.79 -4.13 -11.40
N VAL A 239 12.31 -3.54 -10.30
CA VAL A 239 11.13 -3.97 -9.56
C VAL A 239 10.16 -2.79 -9.50
N SER A 240 8.87 -3.05 -9.70
CA SER A 240 7.84 -2.01 -9.59
C SER A 240 7.62 -1.59 -8.14
N VAL A 241 7.48 -0.29 -7.94
CA VAL A 241 7.14 0.34 -6.67
C VAL A 241 5.95 1.27 -6.90
N GLN A 242 4.94 1.18 -6.05
CA GLN A 242 3.74 2.00 -6.12
C GLN A 242 3.60 2.79 -4.82
N LEU A 243 3.42 4.10 -4.94
CA LEU A 243 2.96 4.95 -3.84
C LEU A 243 1.49 5.28 -4.07
N VAL A 244 0.63 4.56 -3.36
CA VAL A 244 -0.83 4.63 -3.42
C VAL A 244 -1.31 5.68 -2.44
N ILE A 245 -1.84 6.78 -2.97
CA ILE A 245 -2.42 7.86 -2.17
C ILE A 245 -3.84 7.44 -1.80
N ALA A 246 -4.06 7.13 -0.52
CA ALA A 246 -5.35 6.71 0.01
C ALA A 246 -6.42 7.77 -0.28
N ALA A 247 -7.64 7.32 -0.56
CA ALA A 247 -8.77 8.23 -0.74
C ALA A 247 -9.37 8.57 0.62
N VAL A 248 -9.53 9.87 0.90
CA VAL A 248 -10.37 10.37 1.99
C VAL A 248 -11.60 10.98 1.33
N ASP A 249 -12.79 10.49 1.63
CA ASP A 249 -14.02 11.14 1.15
C ASP A 249 -14.19 12.46 1.90
N ALA A 250 -13.88 13.57 1.23
CA ALA A 250 -13.99 14.91 1.79
C ALA A 250 -15.44 15.31 2.16
N ARG A 251 -16.45 14.56 1.72
CA ARG A 251 -17.87 14.78 2.08
C ARG A 251 -18.32 13.93 3.28
N GLN A 252 -17.57 12.89 3.62
CA GLN A 252 -17.74 12.10 4.84
C GLN A 252 -16.69 12.48 5.89
N ILE A 253 -16.29 13.76 5.93
CA ILE A 253 -15.58 14.33 7.08
C ILE A 253 -16.59 14.49 8.23
N THR A 254 -17.20 13.39 8.64
CA THR A 254 -17.89 13.30 9.91
C THR A 254 -16.80 13.07 10.96
N ILE A 255 -16.81 13.92 11.97
CA ILE A 255 -16.02 13.84 13.20
C ILE A 255 -16.10 12.42 13.84
N SER A 256 -17.12 11.65 13.50
CA SER A 256 -17.46 10.34 14.02
C SER A 256 -16.56 9.18 13.59
N GLU A 257 -15.81 9.27 12.47
CA GLU A 257 -15.16 8.07 11.86
C GLU A 257 -13.66 8.27 11.53
N PRO A 258 -12.79 8.38 12.54
CA PRO A 258 -11.37 8.68 12.34
C PRO A 258 -10.58 7.58 11.60
N LEU A 259 -11.00 6.31 11.69
CA LEU A 259 -10.36 5.20 10.97
C LEU A 259 -10.50 5.32 9.45
N LEU A 260 -11.62 5.88 8.97
CA LEU A 260 -11.88 6.07 7.53
C LEU A 260 -10.99 7.16 6.91
N GLN A 261 -10.31 7.96 7.73
CA GLN A 261 -9.39 9.02 7.30
C GLN A 261 -7.92 8.55 7.26
N THR A 262 -7.68 7.27 7.48
CA THR A 262 -6.35 6.65 7.50
C THR A 262 -6.17 5.68 6.34
N VAL A 263 -4.93 5.23 6.11
CA VAL A 263 -4.63 4.16 5.15
C VAL A 263 -5.34 2.83 5.48
N LEU A 264 -5.80 2.65 6.73
CA LEU A 264 -6.56 1.46 7.13
C LEU A 264 -7.84 1.31 6.34
N HIS A 265 -8.53 2.40 6.01
CA HIS A 265 -9.73 2.35 5.17
C HIS A 265 -9.48 1.63 3.84
N THR A 266 -8.35 1.92 3.21
CA THR A 266 -7.93 1.27 1.97
C THR A 266 -7.66 -0.22 2.20
N ILE A 267 -6.99 -0.58 3.30
CA ILE A 267 -6.70 -1.98 3.66
C ILE A 267 -7.98 -2.76 3.95
N PHE A 268 -8.94 -2.16 4.67
CA PHE A 268 -10.28 -2.73 4.89
C PHE A 268 -11.04 -2.95 3.58
N SER A 269 -10.77 -2.13 2.56
CA SER A 269 -11.41 -2.19 1.25
C SER A 269 -10.73 -3.15 0.26
N PHE A 270 -9.71 -3.89 0.69
CA PHE A 270 -9.09 -4.91 -0.17
C PHE A 270 -10.07 -6.01 -0.54
N TYR A 271 -9.84 -6.66 -1.67
CA TYR A 271 -10.74 -7.68 -2.23
C TYR A 271 -10.73 -9.01 -1.47
N GLY A 272 -9.75 -9.25 -0.58
CA GLY A 272 -9.67 -10.50 0.17
C GLY A 272 -8.80 -10.40 1.42
N SER A 273 -9.06 -11.30 2.36
CA SER A 273 -8.52 -11.22 3.73
C SER A 273 -7.01 -11.42 3.83
N HIS A 274 -6.43 -12.28 2.99
CA HIS A 274 -4.99 -12.57 2.94
C HIS A 274 -4.09 -11.35 2.68
N VAL A 275 -4.59 -10.31 2.02
CA VAL A 275 -3.82 -9.08 1.79
C VAL A 275 -4.12 -7.99 2.83
N GLN A 276 -5.02 -8.22 3.78
CA GLN A 276 -5.37 -7.27 4.84
C GLN A 276 -4.30 -7.28 5.94
N CYS A 277 -3.11 -6.84 5.56
CA CYS A 277 -1.93 -6.75 6.39
C CYS A 277 -1.18 -5.46 6.11
N LEU A 278 -0.39 -5.02 7.08
CA LEU A 278 0.42 -3.82 6.99
C LEU A 278 1.73 -4.00 7.75
N LEU A 279 2.75 -3.31 7.26
CA LEU A 279 4.07 -3.23 7.87
C LEU A 279 4.49 -1.76 8.00
N THR A 280 4.95 -1.40 9.19
CA THR A 280 5.45 -0.07 9.56
C THR A 280 6.75 -0.21 10.35
N LYS A 281 7.36 0.91 10.77
CA LYS A 281 8.53 0.87 11.68
C LYS A 281 8.21 0.17 13.01
N HIS A 282 7.07 0.48 13.61
CA HIS A 282 6.77 0.11 15.00
C HIS A 282 5.87 -1.11 15.14
N VAL A 283 5.04 -1.36 14.12
CA VAL A 283 3.99 -2.40 14.14
C VAL A 283 3.91 -3.12 12.81
N ALA A 284 3.77 -4.44 12.86
CA ALA A 284 3.26 -5.26 11.78
C ALA A 284 1.92 -5.86 12.22
N LEU A 285 0.88 -5.73 11.39
CA LEU A 285 -0.43 -6.33 11.64
C LEU A 285 -0.87 -7.16 10.44
N HIS A 286 -1.38 -8.36 10.69
CA HIS A 286 -2.15 -9.15 9.73
C HIS A 286 -3.49 -9.54 10.38
N MET A 287 -4.61 -9.15 9.74
CA MET A 287 -5.96 -9.28 10.33
C MET A 287 -6.54 -10.70 10.26
N TYR A 288 -6.10 -11.50 9.29
CA TYR A 288 -6.56 -12.90 9.09
C TYR A 288 -5.36 -13.83 8.91
N TYR A 289 -4.43 -13.76 9.87
CA TYR A 289 -3.15 -14.44 9.80
C TYR A 289 -3.28 -15.96 9.76
N GLY A 290 -4.11 -16.55 10.64
CA GLY A 290 -4.31 -18.00 10.71
C GLY A 290 -4.72 -18.56 9.35
N MET A 291 -5.77 -17.99 8.76
CA MET A 291 -6.17 -18.29 7.39
C MET A 291 -5.03 -18.13 6.36
N ALA A 292 -4.33 -17.00 6.37
CA ALA A 292 -3.28 -16.74 5.39
C ALA A 292 -2.09 -17.71 5.51
N LEU A 293 -1.79 -18.17 6.73
CA LEU A 293 -0.77 -19.18 7.01
C LEU A 293 -1.13 -20.51 6.37
N GLU A 294 -2.41 -20.90 6.44
CA GLU A 294 -2.97 -22.07 5.75
C GLU A 294 -3.17 -21.87 4.24
N LYS A 295 -2.73 -20.71 3.70
CA LYS A 295 -3.01 -20.29 2.32
C LYS A 295 -4.51 -20.33 2.01
N SER A 296 -5.33 -19.87 2.94
CA SER A 296 -6.76 -19.64 2.71
C SER A 296 -7.10 -18.15 2.87
N ALA A 297 -8.19 -17.73 2.23
CA ALA A 297 -8.64 -16.35 2.29
C ALA A 297 -10.15 -16.24 2.13
N TYR A 298 -10.75 -15.23 2.75
CA TYR A 298 -12.08 -14.77 2.36
C TYR A 298 -11.99 -13.88 1.14
N ARG A 299 -12.96 -14.05 0.24
CA ARG A 299 -13.22 -13.13 -0.86
C ARG A 299 -14.30 -12.14 -0.45
N TRP A 300 -13.94 -10.87 -0.38
CA TRP A 300 -14.87 -9.81 -0.04
C TRP A 300 -15.66 -9.35 -1.27
N HIS A 301 -16.83 -8.80 -0.98
CA HIS A 301 -17.67 -8.15 -1.97
C HIS A 301 -16.95 -6.88 -2.43
N VAL A 302 -16.74 -6.78 -3.74
CA VAL A 302 -16.18 -5.59 -4.35
C VAL A 302 -17.20 -4.99 -5.30
N PRO A 303 -17.20 -3.66 -5.47
CA PRO A 303 -18.07 -2.99 -6.44
C PRO A 303 -17.86 -3.53 -7.85
N ALA A 304 -18.90 -3.48 -8.68
CA ALA A 304 -18.85 -3.95 -10.06
C ALA A 304 -17.64 -3.41 -10.84
N GLY A 305 -17.35 -2.11 -10.72
CA GLY A 305 -16.20 -1.47 -11.39
C GLY A 305 -14.82 -1.99 -10.96
N ASN A 306 -14.71 -2.67 -9.82
CA ASN A 306 -13.47 -3.27 -9.33
C ASN A 306 -13.43 -4.79 -9.47
N ARG A 307 -14.51 -5.43 -9.93
CA ARG A 307 -14.65 -6.89 -10.00
C ARG A 307 -13.54 -7.54 -10.82
N ASN A 308 -13.25 -7.02 -12.02
CA ASN A 308 -12.19 -7.57 -12.88
C ASN A 308 -10.80 -7.52 -12.23
N LYS A 309 -10.48 -6.44 -11.49
CA LYS A 309 -9.22 -6.31 -10.76
C LYS A 309 -9.15 -7.27 -9.58
N ALA A 310 -10.25 -7.41 -8.83
CA ALA A 310 -10.35 -8.38 -7.75
C ALA A 310 -10.20 -9.81 -8.27
N ASP A 311 -10.85 -10.16 -9.38
CA ASP A 311 -10.73 -11.47 -10.03
C ASP A 311 -9.29 -11.77 -10.49
N ALA A 312 -8.60 -10.78 -11.05
CA ALA A 312 -7.19 -10.90 -11.39
C ALA A 312 -6.33 -11.13 -10.12
N GLY A 313 -6.64 -10.43 -9.02
CA GLY A 313 -6.04 -10.66 -7.71
C GLY A 313 -6.26 -12.09 -7.22
N VAL A 314 -7.50 -12.57 -7.24
CA VAL A 314 -7.85 -13.96 -6.86
C VAL A 314 -7.06 -14.96 -7.69
N ARG A 315 -7.09 -14.85 -9.04
CA ARG A 315 -6.32 -15.75 -9.92
C ARG A 315 -4.83 -15.77 -9.60
N LYS A 316 -4.25 -14.59 -9.34
CA LYS A 316 -2.84 -14.41 -8.96
C LYS A 316 -2.50 -15.16 -7.66
N TYR A 317 -3.40 -15.21 -6.69
CA TYR A 317 -3.14 -15.90 -5.42
C TYR A 317 -3.50 -17.37 -5.44
N VAL A 318 -4.52 -17.78 -6.21
CA VAL A 318 -4.78 -19.19 -6.52
C VAL A 318 -3.53 -19.84 -7.15
N SER A 319 -2.87 -19.17 -8.10
CA SER A 319 -1.62 -19.67 -8.68
C SER A 319 -0.44 -19.70 -7.69
N ARG A 320 -0.60 -19.16 -6.48
CA ARG A 320 0.36 -19.18 -5.37
C ARG A 320 -0.08 -20.14 -4.25
N GLY A 321 -1.07 -21.00 -4.53
CA GLY A 321 -1.58 -22.00 -3.62
C GLY A 321 -2.66 -21.50 -2.65
N PHE A 322 -3.28 -20.33 -2.89
CA PHE A 322 -4.38 -19.87 -2.04
C PHE A 322 -5.74 -20.40 -2.44
N ASP A 323 -6.53 -20.83 -1.46
CA ASP A 323 -7.94 -21.16 -1.61
C ASP A 323 -8.83 -20.04 -1.10
N PHE A 324 -9.82 -19.64 -1.91
CA PHE A 324 -10.76 -18.57 -1.57
C PHE A 324 -12.11 -19.12 -1.14
N LYS A 325 -12.58 -18.65 0.02
CA LYS A 325 -13.84 -19.02 0.66
C LYS A 325 -14.72 -17.78 0.84
N THR A 326 -15.98 -18.01 1.16
CA THR A 326 -16.90 -16.98 1.65
C THR A 326 -16.88 -17.04 3.18
N ALA A 327 -16.91 -15.91 3.89
CA ALA A 327 -17.07 -15.98 5.34
C ALA A 327 -18.48 -16.50 5.67
N PRO A 328 -18.69 -17.12 6.84
CA PRO A 328 -20.02 -17.55 7.25
C PRO A 328 -21.03 -16.40 7.16
N GLU A 329 -22.18 -16.67 6.54
CA GLU A 329 -23.33 -15.78 6.60
C GLU A 329 -24.05 -16.05 7.92
N ASP A 330 -23.89 -15.13 8.87
CA ASP A 330 -24.63 -15.10 10.12
C ASP A 330 -25.27 -13.71 10.24
N ASP A 331 -26.51 -13.67 10.74
CA ASP A 331 -27.22 -12.44 11.11
C ASP A 331 -26.43 -11.63 12.15
N ARG A 332 -25.54 -12.31 12.90
CA ARG A 332 -24.60 -11.69 13.83
C ARG A 332 -23.26 -11.43 13.15
N TRP A 333 -22.92 -10.15 13.03
CA TRP A 333 -21.57 -9.74 12.66
C TRP A 333 -20.53 -10.28 13.64
N GLU A 334 -19.59 -11.10 13.18
CA GLU A 334 -18.49 -11.60 14.00
C GLU A 334 -17.55 -10.43 14.34
N LEU A 335 -17.36 -10.17 15.64
CA LEU A 335 -16.45 -9.14 16.13
C LEU A 335 -15.04 -9.74 16.24
N ARG A 336 -14.15 -9.24 15.40
CA ARG A 336 -12.74 -9.60 15.34
C ARG A 336 -11.86 -8.51 15.93
N SER A 337 -10.62 -8.87 16.23
CA SER A 337 -9.65 -7.99 16.84
C SER A 337 -8.22 -8.24 16.40
N ALA A 338 -7.37 -7.22 16.42
CA ALA A 338 -5.95 -7.37 16.13
C ALA A 338 -5.19 -8.28 17.10
N GLN A 339 -5.83 -8.71 18.19
CA GLN A 339 -5.26 -9.59 19.22
C GLN A 339 -6.03 -10.91 19.34
N ASP A 340 -6.95 -11.22 18.41
CA ASP A 340 -7.59 -12.53 18.37
C ASP A 340 -6.64 -13.60 17.82
N ASP A 341 -6.99 -14.87 18.03
CA ASP A 341 -6.14 -16.02 17.68
C ASP A 341 -5.90 -16.14 16.17
N GLU A 342 -6.78 -15.53 15.37
CA GLU A 342 -6.70 -15.52 13.92
C GLU A 342 -5.98 -14.28 13.37
N SER A 343 -5.50 -13.38 14.23
CA SER A 343 -4.73 -12.19 13.89
C SER A 343 -3.28 -12.32 14.31
N CYS A 344 -2.38 -11.57 13.66
CA CYS A 344 -0.99 -11.48 14.07
C CYS A 344 -0.58 -10.01 14.21
N LEU A 345 -0.29 -9.61 15.46
CA LEU A 345 0.24 -8.31 15.79
C LEU A 345 1.67 -8.46 16.31
N VAL A 346 2.64 -7.90 15.58
CA VAL A 346 4.05 -7.88 15.97
C VAL A 346 4.43 -6.46 16.36
N VAL A 347 5.02 -6.35 17.56
CA VAL A 347 5.59 -5.11 18.10
C VAL A 347 7.09 -5.12 17.81
N LEU A 348 7.59 -4.08 17.14
CA LEU A 348 8.91 -4.11 16.51
C LEU A 348 9.91 -3.19 17.17
N ASP A 349 9.45 -2.04 17.68
CA ASP A 349 10.29 -1.04 18.33
C ASP A 349 9.61 -0.57 19.62
N THR A 350 10.30 -0.71 20.74
CA THR A 350 9.87 -0.28 22.08
C THR A 350 10.82 0.73 22.69
N ASP A 351 11.63 1.44 21.90
CA ASP A 351 12.35 2.58 22.44
C ASP A 351 11.34 3.49 23.13
N ARG A 352 11.48 3.62 24.47
CA ARG A 352 10.51 4.18 25.42
C ARG A 352 10.07 5.63 25.14
N ARG A 353 10.54 6.23 24.05
CA ARG A 353 10.22 7.58 23.58
C ARG A 353 9.07 7.60 22.58
N TYR A 354 8.70 6.46 22.00
CA TYR A 354 7.55 6.34 21.10
C TYR A 354 6.56 5.31 21.66
N GLU A 355 5.76 5.73 22.64
CA GLU A 355 4.50 5.07 23.01
C GLU A 355 3.29 5.82 22.40
N PRO A 356 3.04 5.83 21.08
CA PRO A 356 1.65 5.71 20.66
C PRO A 356 1.25 4.31 21.06
N SER A 357 0.49 4.24 22.13
CA SER A 357 0.28 3.01 22.88
C SER A 357 -0.07 1.83 21.97
N LEU A 358 0.71 0.76 22.09
CA LEU A 358 0.33 -0.61 21.71
C LEU A 358 -1.13 -0.97 22.01
N SER A 359 -1.71 -0.24 22.98
CA SER A 359 -3.11 -0.26 23.34
C SER A 359 -4.07 -0.07 22.15
N LEU A 360 -3.75 0.66 21.06
CA LEU A 360 -4.77 1.03 20.07
C LEU A 360 -4.83 0.15 18.83
N VAL A 361 -3.71 -0.24 18.22
CA VAL A 361 -3.74 -1.32 17.21
C VAL A 361 -4.22 -2.58 17.90
N GLY A 362 -3.78 -2.84 19.13
CA GLY A 362 -4.30 -3.92 19.96
C GLY A 362 -5.81 -3.84 20.24
N LYS A 363 -6.37 -2.62 20.31
CA LYS A 363 -7.82 -2.34 20.41
C LYS A 363 -8.50 -2.22 19.05
N LEU A 364 -7.82 -2.39 17.92
CA LEU A 364 -8.48 -2.40 16.62
C LEU A 364 -9.47 -3.56 16.62
N ARG A 365 -10.70 -3.24 16.29
CA ARG A 365 -11.81 -4.17 16.18
C ARG A 365 -12.49 -3.97 14.83
N TRP A 366 -12.99 -5.06 14.26
CA TRP A 366 -13.76 -5.01 13.02
C TRP A 366 -14.82 -6.09 13.01
N HIS A 367 -15.80 -5.90 12.15
CA HIS A 367 -16.90 -6.80 11.96
C HIS A 367 -16.80 -7.43 10.56
N HIS A 368 -17.09 -8.73 10.44
CA HIS A 368 -17.34 -9.36 9.14
C HIS A 368 -18.59 -10.26 9.18
N SER A 369 -19.22 -10.42 8.02
CA SER A 369 -20.33 -11.36 7.78
C SER A 369 -20.43 -11.62 6.27
N GLY A 370 -20.51 -12.88 5.86
CA GLY A 370 -20.56 -13.26 4.46
C GLY A 370 -19.39 -12.72 3.63
N GLN A 371 -19.68 -11.82 2.71
CA GLN A 371 -18.67 -11.15 1.87
C GLN A 371 -18.35 -9.72 2.33
N HIS A 372 -18.80 -9.30 3.51
CA HIS A 372 -18.66 -7.93 3.99
C HIS A 372 -17.71 -7.84 5.18
N ILE A 373 -16.93 -6.76 5.22
CA ILE A 373 -16.07 -6.37 6.33
C ILE A 373 -16.21 -4.87 6.58
N ARG A 374 -16.21 -4.45 7.85
CA ARG A 374 -16.20 -3.04 8.24
C ARG A 374 -15.47 -2.81 9.56
N PRO A 375 -14.80 -1.65 9.74
CA PRO A 375 -14.26 -1.26 11.03
C PRO A 375 -15.35 -1.21 12.11
N SER A 376 -15.01 -1.55 13.36
CA SER A 376 -15.89 -1.32 14.50
C SER A 376 -15.82 0.15 14.93
N LEU A 377 -16.97 0.77 15.16
CA LEU A 377 -17.12 2.22 15.38
C LEU A 377 -16.77 2.69 16.80
N GLN A 378 -16.27 1.80 17.68
CA GLN A 378 -15.93 2.13 19.06
C GLN A 378 -14.42 2.21 19.28
N PRO A 379 -13.76 3.36 19.06
CA PRO A 379 -12.60 3.68 19.86
C PRO A 379 -13.11 4.18 21.22
N GLU A 380 -12.88 3.42 22.29
CA GLU A 380 -13.37 3.73 23.65
C GLU A 380 -12.88 5.07 24.23
N THR A 381 -11.93 5.79 23.59
CA THR A 381 -11.36 7.04 24.14
C THR A 381 -10.95 8.09 23.08
N ILE A 382 -10.99 9.38 23.47
CA ILE A 382 -10.56 10.54 22.66
C ILE A 382 -9.06 10.48 22.28
N GLY A 383 -8.21 9.85 23.11
CA GLY A 383 -6.78 9.63 22.82
C GLY A 383 -6.55 8.73 21.60
N ALA A 384 -7.41 7.72 21.42
CA ALA A 384 -7.38 6.83 20.28
C ALA A 384 -7.55 7.55 18.94
N ARG A 385 -8.38 8.59 18.94
CA ARG A 385 -8.70 9.39 17.77
C ARG A 385 -7.52 10.23 17.28
N ARG A 386 -6.72 10.77 18.21
CA ARG A 386 -5.52 11.55 17.88
C ARG A 386 -4.34 10.66 17.46
N GLU A 387 -4.22 9.47 18.03
CA GLU A 387 -3.12 8.52 17.74
C GLU A 387 -3.36 7.62 16.52
N LEU A 388 -4.61 7.28 16.17
CA LEU A 388 -4.95 6.72 14.86
C LEU A 388 -4.69 7.73 13.73
N LEU A 389 -4.83 9.03 14.02
CA LEU A 389 -4.32 10.09 13.16
C LEU A 389 -2.78 10.17 13.19
N CYS A 390 -2.11 9.71 14.26
CA CYS A 390 -0.64 9.58 14.39
C CYS A 390 -0.03 8.33 13.72
N PHE A 391 -0.82 7.33 13.29
CA PHE A 391 -0.49 6.50 12.12
C PHE A 391 -0.50 7.38 10.83
N GLY A 392 0.07 8.59 10.92
CA GLY A 392 -0.18 9.74 10.05
C GLY A 392 0.11 11.14 10.57
N MET A 393 0.69 11.33 11.77
CA MET A 393 1.18 12.64 12.23
C MET A 393 2.29 12.47 13.28
N ALA A 394 3.33 13.31 13.13
CA ALA A 394 4.51 13.36 13.96
C ALA A 394 4.24 13.64 15.45
N SER A 395 5.18 13.12 16.24
CA SER A 395 5.59 13.58 17.57
C SER A 395 5.50 15.11 17.70
N ARG A 396 4.94 15.60 18.80
CA ARG A 396 5.12 17.00 19.22
C ARG A 396 6.62 17.28 19.33
N SER A 397 7.13 18.21 18.52
CA SER A 397 8.29 18.98 18.90
C SER A 397 7.95 19.73 20.18
N SER A 398 8.78 19.54 21.19
CA SER A 398 8.82 20.35 22.39
C SER A 398 9.14 21.79 22.00
N ASP A 399 8.13 22.63 21.87
CA ASP A 399 8.27 24.09 21.97
C ASP A 399 6.95 24.66 22.52
N LEU A 400 6.87 24.63 23.85
CA LEU A 400 6.13 25.59 24.66
C LEU A 400 7.06 25.95 25.81
N LYS A 401 7.85 27.01 25.60
CA LYS A 401 8.12 28.01 26.63
C LYS A 401 7.53 29.32 26.15
#